data_AF-A0A954Y2M6-F1
#
_entry.id   AF-A0A954Y2M6-F1
#
_cell.length_a   1.000
_cell.length_b   1.000
_cell.length_c   1.000
_cell.angle_alpha   90.00
_cell.angle_beta   90.00
_cell.angle_gamma   90.00
#
_symmetry.space_group_name_H-M   'P 1'
#
loop_
_entity.id
_entity.type
_entity.pdbx_description
1 polymer ?
#
loop_
_entity_poly.entity_id
_entity_poly.type
_entity_poly.pdbx_seq_one_letter_code
_entity_poly.pdbx_strand_id
1 'polypeptide(L)' 'GYQAGVPMGRMGTPQDLAPAAVFLASNEAQFTTGQTLAVNGGNTIGRKPIAEAMSEYSTL' A
#
# COMPACT_ATOMS: atom_id res chain seq x y z
N GLY A 1 -6.29 13.52 3.60
CA GLY A 1 -4.81 13.45 3.40
C GLY A 1 -4.42 12.01 3.04
N TYR A 2 -3.19 11.78 2.55
CA TYR A 2 -2.74 10.47 2.03
C TYR A 2 -3.07 9.28 2.94
N GLN A 3 -2.89 9.42 4.26
CA GLN A 3 -3.17 8.38 5.25
C GLN A 3 -4.62 7.85 5.24
N ALA A 4 -5.61 8.70 4.91
CA ALA A 4 -7.02 8.28 4.87
C ALA A 4 -7.34 7.33 3.70
N GLY A 5 -6.45 7.25 2.71
CA GLY A 5 -6.54 6.29 1.60
C GLY A 5 -5.74 5.02 1.82
N VAL A 6 -5.07 4.86 2.97
CA VAL A 6 -4.31 3.65 3.31
C VAL A 6 -5.19 2.75 4.17
N PRO A 7 -5.65 1.57 3.70
CA PRO A 7 -6.48 0.66 4.49
C PRO A 7 -5.89 0.26 5.85
N MET A 8 -4.57 0.17 5.97
CA MET A 8 -3.90 -0.08 7.26
C MET A 8 -3.96 1.11 8.23
N GLY A 9 -4.52 2.25 7.85
CA GLY A 9 -4.83 3.38 8.74
C GLY A 9 -3.63 4.20 9.22
N ARG A 10 -2.42 3.88 8.76
CA ARG A 10 -1.18 4.57 9.17
C ARG A 10 -0.24 4.80 7.99
N MET A 11 0.67 5.75 8.17
CA MET A 11 1.80 5.90 7.27
C MET A 11 2.74 4.69 7.37
N GLY A 12 3.27 4.28 6.22
CA GLY A 12 4.32 3.29 6.16
C GLY A 12 5.63 3.84 6.74
N THR A 13 6.43 2.93 7.27
CA THR A 13 7.76 3.18 7.83
C THR A 13 8.81 2.40 7.02
N PRO A 14 10.11 2.75 7.11
CA PRO A 14 11.15 1.95 6.49
C PRO A 14 11.13 0.47 6.91
N GLN A 15 10.69 0.18 8.13
CA GLN A 15 10.57 -1.18 8.66
C GLN A 15 9.48 -2.01 7.96
N ASP A 16 8.49 -1.36 7.33
CA ASP A 16 7.47 -2.06 6.55
C ASP A 16 8.00 -2.50 5.16
N LEU A 17 8.93 -1.72 4.58
CA LEU A 17 9.52 -2.01 3.27
C LEU A 17 10.69 -2.99 3.35
N ALA A 18 11.52 -2.88 4.39
CA ALA A 18 12.78 -3.61 4.50
C ALA A 18 12.63 -5.14 4.32
N PRO A 19 11.64 -5.83 4.91
CA PRO A 19 11.47 -7.27 4.74
C PRO A 19 11.18 -7.68 3.29
N ALA A 20 10.40 -6.87 2.55
CA ALA A 20 10.09 -7.14 1.15
C ALA A 20 11.32 -6.99 0.25
N ALA A 21 12.15 -5.98 0.52
CA ALA A 21 13.44 -5.81 -0.16
C ALA A 21 14.39 -6.97 0.13
N VAL A 22 14.48 -7.41 1.40
CA VAL A 22 15.28 -8.57 1.80
C VAL A 22 14.79 -9.83 1.08
N PHE A 23 13.49 -10.08 1.06
CA PHE A 23 12.92 -11.22 0.31
C PHE A 23 13.35 -11.20 -1.16
N LEU A 24 13.18 -10.07 -1.86
CA LEU A 24 13.54 -9.96 -3.28
C LEU A 24 15.05 -10.13 -3.53
N ALA A 25 15.90 -9.79 -2.57
CA ALA A 25 17.36 -9.96 -2.65
C ALA A 25 17.84 -11.36 -2.19
N SER A 26 16.96 -12.16 -1.62
CA SER A 26 17.29 -13.46 -1.00
C SER A 26 17.17 -14.63 -1.98
N ASN A 27 17.69 -15.80 -1.58
CA ASN A 27 17.59 -17.03 -2.37
C ASN A 27 16.14 -17.55 -2.44
N GLU A 28 15.30 -17.15 -1.50
CA GLU A 28 13.89 -17.48 -1.42
C GLU A 28 13.11 -16.91 -2.62
N ALA A 29 13.61 -15.84 -3.23
CA ALA A 29 13.04 -15.25 -4.44
C ALA A 29 13.61 -15.80 -5.76
N GLN A 30 14.40 -16.89 -5.75
CA GLN A 30 15.14 -17.40 -6.94
C GLN A 30 14.29 -17.68 -8.19
N PHE A 31 12.97 -17.88 -8.04
CA PHE A 31 12.05 -18.11 -9.16
C PHE A 31 11.04 -16.97 -9.36
N THR A 32 11.23 -15.84 -8.67
CA THR A 32 10.39 -14.64 -8.78
C THR A 32 11.12 -13.60 -9.61
N THR A 33 10.64 -13.32 -10.82
CA THR A 33 11.22 -12.33 -11.73
C THR A 33 10.14 -11.55 -12.48
N GLY A 34 10.48 -10.33 -12.90
CA GLY A 34 9.58 -9.43 -13.65
C GLY A 34 8.38 -8.93 -12.85
N GLN A 35 8.37 -9.10 -11.52
CA GLN A 35 7.25 -8.71 -10.66
C GLN A 35 7.48 -7.37 -9.97
N THR A 36 6.39 -6.65 -9.74
CA THR A 36 6.36 -5.50 -8.84
C THR A 36 5.60 -5.88 -7.57
N LEU A 37 6.27 -5.85 -6.42
CA LEU A 37 5.65 -6.13 -5.13
C LEU A 37 5.18 -4.83 -4.47
N ALA A 38 3.87 -4.65 -4.34
CA ALA A 38 3.31 -3.47 -3.70
C ALA A 38 3.43 -3.54 -2.17
N VAL A 39 4.16 -2.59 -1.58
CA VAL A 39 4.32 -2.45 -0.12
C VAL A 39 3.82 -1.06 0.31
N ASN A 40 2.51 -0.88 0.34
CA ASN A 40 1.89 0.44 0.48
C ASN A 40 0.70 0.48 1.45
N GLY A 41 0.57 -0.52 2.33
CA GLY A 41 -0.51 -0.61 3.30
C GLY A 41 -1.91 -0.75 2.68
N GLY A 42 -1.99 -1.17 1.40
CA GLY A 42 -3.23 -1.40 0.66
C GLY A 42 -3.73 -0.20 -0.15
N ASN A 43 -2.97 0.90 -0.20
CA ASN A 43 -3.38 2.16 -0.86
C ASN A 43 -3.80 1.95 -2.33
N THR A 44 -3.12 1.07 -3.07
CA THR A 44 -3.45 0.82 -4.49
C THR A 44 -4.67 -0.09 -4.70
N ILE A 45 -5.19 -0.72 -3.65
CA ILE A 45 -6.34 -1.65 -3.74
C ILE A 45 -7.59 -1.01 -3.13
N GLY A 46 -7.43 -0.31 -2.00
CA GLY A 46 -8.52 0.30 -1.26
C GLY A 46 -8.80 1.74 -1.68
N ARG A 47 -9.40 1.96 -2.86
CA ARG A 47 -10.05 3.24 -3.11
C ARG A 47 -11.34 3.27 -2.28
N LYS A 48 -11.54 4.29 -1.44
CA LYS A 48 -12.84 4.50 -0.75
C LYS A 48 -13.98 4.36 -1.78
N PRO A 49 -15.09 3.66 -1.47
CA PRO A 49 -16.24 3.63 -2.35
C PRO A 49 -16.60 5.06 -2.76
N ILE A 50 -16.90 5.28 -4.04
CA ILE A 50 -17.18 6.62 -4.56
C ILE A 50 -18.23 7.35 -3.72
N ALA A 51 -19.19 6.65 -3.12
CA ALA A 51 -20.19 7.23 -2.23
C ALA A 51 -19.57 7.90 -0.98
N GLU A 52 -18.57 7.28 -0.36
CA GLU A 52 -17.93 7.79 0.86
C GLU A 52 -16.97 8.96 0.53
N ALA A 53 -16.26 8.85 -0.60
CA ALA A 53 -15.42 9.94 -1.11
C ALA A 53 -16.24 11.17 -1.52
N MET A 54 -17.44 10.98 -2.05
CA MET A 54 -18.35 12.07 -2.45
C MET A 54 -19.07 12.71 -1.23
N SER A 55 -19.28 11.96 -0.15
CA SER A 55 -19.80 12.51 1.11
C SER A 55 -18.85 13.52 1.76
N GLU A 56 -17.54 13.26 1.70
CA GLU A 56 -16.51 14.20 2.18
C GLU A 56 -16.39 15.46 1.27
N TYR A 57 -16.79 15.37 -0.01
CA TYR A 57 -16.75 16.49 -0.95
C TYR A 57 -18.00 17.40 -0.87
N SER A 58 -19.12 16.87 -0.37
CA SER A 58 -20.39 17.61 -0.22
C SER A 58 -20.45 18.50 1.03
N THR A 59 -19.46 18.40 1.93
CA THR A 59 -19.37 19.19 3.17
C THR A 59 -18.37 20.34 3.08
N LEU A 60 -17.77 20.55 1.89
CA LEU A 60 -16.99 21.72 1.51
C LEU A 60 -17.87 22.70 0.73
#